data_AF-A0A0Q0E3D4-F1
#
_entry.id   AF-A0A0Q0E3D4-F1
#
_cell.length_a   1.000
_cell.length_b   1.000
_cell.length_c   1.000
_cell.angle_alpha   90.00
_cell.angle_beta   90.00
_cell.angle_gamma   90.00
#
_symmetry.space_group_name_H-M   'P 1'
#
loop_
_entity.id
_entity.type
_entity.pdbx_description
1 polymer ?
#
loop_
_entity_poly.entity_id
_entity_poly.type
_entity_poly.pdbx_seq_one_letter_code
_entity_poly.pdbx_strand_id
1 'polypeptide(L)'
;MQFPSMQEFTLVTKSGIYHQAGVTLQQPGVWSPHLAEKPKSSRDYVPCMYTTLAGRGNGDAYEQFKELVDRADGLVTQDGQDPVVGWFIHTGPTLLSIDQIQNVVGHTVEVTQLND
;
A
#
# COMPACT_ATOMS: atom_id res chain seq x y z
N MET A 1 20.31 10.19 -10.59
CA MET A 1 19.33 9.84 -9.54
C MET A 1 17.96 9.95 -10.18
N GLN A 2 17.26 8.83 -10.38
CA GLN A 2 15.93 8.83 -10.99
C GLN A 2 14.89 8.74 -9.87
N PHE A 3 14.23 9.86 -9.63
CA PHE A 3 13.04 10.00 -8.81
C PHE A 3 11.92 10.53 -9.71
N PRO A 4 10.65 10.23 -9.42
CA PRO A 4 10.15 9.42 -8.30
C PRO A 4 10.31 7.91 -8.55
N SER A 5 10.34 7.14 -7.46
CA SER A 5 10.26 5.67 -7.46
C SER A 5 9.13 5.24 -6.53
N MET A 6 8.19 4.45 -7.03
CA MET A 6 7.00 4.02 -6.30
C MET A 6 6.94 2.49 -6.28
N GLN A 7 6.69 1.93 -5.10
CA GLN A 7 6.26 0.55 -4.98
C GLN A 7 4.75 0.56 -4.80
N GLU A 8 4.06 -0.07 -5.74
CA GLU A 8 2.60 -0.09 -5.80
C GLU A 8 2.05 -1.41 -5.25
N PHE A 9 0.88 -1.30 -4.63
CA PHE A 9 0.16 -2.42 -4.04
C PHE A 9 -1.30 -2.36 -4.45
N THR A 10 -1.94 -3.53 -4.48
CA THR A 10 -3.39 -3.62 -4.36
C THR A 10 -3.74 -4.36 -3.08
N LEU A 11 -4.57 -3.75 -2.25
CA LEU A 11 -5.10 -4.39 -1.05
C LEU A 11 -6.51 -4.91 -1.32
N VAL A 12 -6.89 -5.99 -0.64
CA VAL A 12 -8.23 -6.59 -0.72
C VAL A 12 -8.85 -6.73 0.66
N THR A 13 -10.08 -6.27 0.82
CA THR A 13 -10.84 -6.44 2.05
C THR A 13 -11.51 -7.80 2.12
N LYS A 14 -11.99 -8.20 3.31
CA LYS A 14 -12.70 -9.47 3.53
C LYS A 14 -13.94 -9.61 2.65
N SER A 15 -14.62 -8.52 2.32
CA SER A 15 -15.78 -8.49 1.42
C SER A 15 -15.42 -8.57 -0.07
N GLY A 16 -14.12 -8.59 -0.41
CA GLY A 16 -13.62 -8.71 -1.78
C GLY A 16 -13.52 -7.38 -2.52
N ILE A 17 -13.42 -6.26 -1.79
CA ILE A 17 -13.23 -4.94 -2.37
C ILE A 17 -11.73 -4.67 -2.53
N TYR A 18 -11.33 -4.21 -3.72
CA TYR A 18 -9.93 -3.90 -4.03
C TYR A 18 -9.67 -2.40 -3.97
N HIS A 19 -8.54 -2.01 -3.41
CA HIS A 19 -8.05 -0.63 -3.44
C HIS A 19 -6.60 -0.59 -3.86
N GLN A 20 -6.24 0.45 -4.61
CA GLN A 20 -4.85 0.65 -4.99
C GLN A 20 -4.13 1.51 -3.96
N ALA A 21 -2.86 1.21 -3.72
CA ALA A 21 -2.04 1.90 -2.75
C ALA A 21 -0.58 1.92 -3.20
N GLY A 22 0.26 2.68 -2.49
CA GLY A 22 1.69 2.66 -2.74
C GLY A 22 2.49 3.51 -1.78
N VAL A 23 3.80 3.33 -1.83
CA VAL A 23 4.77 4.17 -1.12
C VAL A 23 5.73 4.73 -2.16
N THR A 24 5.85 6.06 -2.18
CA THR A 24 6.66 6.78 -3.17
C THR A 24 7.80 7.50 -2.51
N LEU A 25 8.98 7.38 -3.11
CA LEU A 25 10.14 8.21 -2.83
C LEU A 25 10.08 9.45 -3.73
N GLN A 26 9.62 10.57 -3.16
CA GLN A 26 9.40 11.81 -3.90
C GLN A 26 10.70 12.56 -4.18
N GLN A 27 11.57 12.61 -3.18
CA GLN A 27 12.90 13.25 -3.20
C GLN A 27 13.83 12.48 -2.25
N PRO A 28 15.15 12.68 -2.28
CA PRO A 28 16.06 12.04 -1.31
C PRO A 28 15.59 12.24 0.14
N GLY A 29 15.24 11.14 0.82
CA GLY A 29 14.75 11.15 2.20
C GLY A 29 13.28 11.57 2.39
N VAL A 30 12.55 11.90 1.32
CA VAL A 30 11.14 12.30 1.38
C VAL A 30 10.26 11.18 0.82
N TRP A 31 9.54 10.53 1.72
CA TRP A 31 8.65 9.41 1.41
C TRP A 31 7.19 9.81 1.62
N SER A 32 6.29 9.24 0.85
CA SER A 32 4.85 9.46 1.00
C SER A 32 4.05 8.20 0.77
N PRO A 33 3.08 7.89 1.66
CA PRO A 33 2.10 6.85 1.42
C PRO A 33 0.94 7.37 0.56
N HIS A 34 0.37 6.47 -0.22
CA HIS A 34 -0.72 6.73 -1.16
C HIS A 34 -1.80 5.68 -1.03
N LEU A 35 -3.06 6.10 -1.01
CA LEU A 35 -4.22 5.22 -0.99
C LEU A 35 -5.31 5.75 -1.93
N ALA A 36 -5.87 4.87 -2.74
CA ALA A 36 -7.08 5.13 -3.50
C ALA A 36 -8.29 4.67 -2.69
N GLU A 37 -9.01 5.61 -2.09
CA GLU A 37 -10.25 5.32 -1.34
C GLU A 37 -11.35 4.75 -2.24
N LYS A 38 -11.33 5.09 -3.53
CA LYS A 38 -12.27 4.51 -4.49
C LYS A 38 -11.88 3.07 -4.82
N PRO A 39 -12.82 2.12 -4.75
CA PRO A 39 -12.54 0.74 -5.07
C PRO A 39 -12.29 0.54 -6.57
N LYS A 40 -11.58 -0.53 -6.90
CA LYS A 40 -11.33 -1.02 -8.26
C LYS A 40 -11.85 -2.44 -8.44
N SER A 41 -11.94 -2.89 -9.69
CA SER A 41 -12.63 -4.12 -10.07
C SER A 41 -11.86 -5.40 -9.82
N SER A 42 -10.52 -5.35 -9.76
CA SER A 42 -9.67 -6.52 -9.63
C SER A 42 -8.39 -6.19 -8.86
N ARG A 43 -7.55 -7.20 -8.61
CA ARG A 43 -6.23 -7.04 -8.00
C ARG A 43 -5.18 -6.43 -8.94
N ASP A 44 -5.42 -6.45 -10.25
CA ASP A 44 -4.43 -6.08 -11.28
C ASP A 44 -4.17 -4.58 -11.25
N TYR A 45 -2.97 -4.14 -11.62
CA TYR A 45 -2.64 -2.72 -11.67
C TYR A 45 -3.63 -1.91 -12.52
N VAL A 46 -4.08 -0.76 -12.01
CA VAL A 46 -4.92 0.18 -12.76
C VAL A 46 -4.41 1.60 -12.51
N PRO A 47 -4.13 2.42 -13.53
CA PRO A 47 -3.81 3.82 -13.31
C PRO A 47 -4.95 4.53 -12.56
N CYS A 48 -4.66 5.09 -11.39
CA CYS A 48 -5.67 5.76 -10.56
C CYS A 48 -5.14 7.05 -9.93
N MET A 49 -6.07 7.92 -9.52
CA MET A 49 -5.74 9.07 -8.69
C MET A 49 -5.62 8.62 -7.24
N TYR A 50 -4.47 8.89 -6.63
CA TYR A 50 -4.21 8.60 -5.23
C TYR A 50 -4.56 9.79 -4.34
N THR A 51 -5.11 9.51 -3.17
CA THR A 51 -5.01 10.42 -2.03
C THR A 51 -3.61 10.25 -1.44
N THR A 52 -2.80 11.32 -1.45
CA THR A 52 -1.53 11.33 -0.71
C THR A 52 -1.85 11.45 0.77
N LEU A 53 -1.43 10.46 1.54
CA LEU A 53 -1.64 10.43 2.98
C LEU A 53 -0.57 11.27 3.68
N ALA A 54 -0.93 11.88 4.81
CA ALA A 54 0.04 12.58 5.64
C ALA A 54 1.04 11.56 6.19
N GLY A 55 2.25 11.54 5.63
CA GLY A 55 3.29 10.62 6.08
C GLY A 55 3.74 10.92 7.51
N ARG A 56 4.35 9.92 8.17
CA ARG A 56 5.01 10.09 9.47
C ARG A 56 6.35 10.82 9.31
N GLY A 57 6.32 12.10 8.93
CA GLY A 57 7.50 12.98 8.85
C GLY A 57 8.75 12.32 8.25
N ASN A 58 9.88 12.35 8.98
CA ASN A 58 11.20 11.81 8.60
C ASN A 58 11.28 10.27 8.45
N GLY A 59 10.14 9.58 8.35
CA GLY A 59 10.09 8.12 8.17
C GLY A 59 10.54 7.68 6.78
N ASP A 60 11.23 6.54 6.72
CA ASP A 60 11.59 5.87 5.47
C ASP A 60 10.39 5.15 4.82
N ALA A 61 10.63 4.37 3.77
CA ALA A 61 9.60 3.57 3.11
C ALA A 61 8.81 2.69 4.09
N TYR A 62 9.49 2.14 5.09
CA TYR A 62 8.91 1.19 6.05
C TYR A 62 7.96 1.90 7.01
N GLU A 63 8.36 3.08 7.52
CA GLU A 63 7.49 3.90 8.37
C GLU A 63 6.29 4.47 7.59
N GLN A 64 6.46 4.84 6.31
CA GLN A 64 5.31 5.24 5.49
C GLN A 64 4.38 4.09 5.18
N PHE A 65 4.91 2.87 5.03
CA PHE A 65 4.08 1.69 4.84
C PHE A 65 3.25 1.35 6.09
N LYS A 66 3.82 1.49 7.29
CA LYS A 66 3.04 1.38 8.54
C LYS A 66 1.91 2.39 8.58
N GLU A 67 2.17 3.65 8.25
CA GLU A 67 1.13 4.68 8.19
C GLU A 67 0.06 4.33 7.14
N LEU A 68 0.46 3.80 5.99
CA LEU A 68 -0.49 3.34 4.98
C LEU A 68 -1.41 2.23 5.52
N VAL A 69 -0.86 1.24 6.23
CA VAL A 69 -1.64 0.15 6.84
C VAL A 69 -2.61 0.70 7.90
N ASP A 70 -2.13 1.56 8.80
CA ASP A 70 -2.96 2.20 9.83
C ASP A 70 -4.10 3.03 9.22
N ARG A 71 -3.84 3.74 8.12
CA ARG A 71 -4.84 4.57 7.43
C ARG A 71 -5.80 3.77 6.58
N ALA A 72 -5.35 2.68 5.98
CA ALA A 72 -6.23 1.76 5.26
C ALA A 72 -7.30 1.21 6.22
N ASP A 73 -6.93 0.89 7.47
CA ASP A 73 -7.90 0.48 8.47
C ASP A 73 -8.95 1.57 8.78
N GLY A 74 -8.54 2.83 8.89
CA GLY A 74 -9.51 3.92 9.09
C GLY A 74 -10.38 4.25 7.87
N LEU A 75 -9.85 4.13 6.65
CA LEU A 75 -10.48 4.68 5.45
C LEU A 75 -11.24 3.66 4.62
N VAL A 76 -10.81 2.40 4.58
CA VAL A 76 -11.37 1.40 3.67
C VAL A 76 -11.89 0.14 4.37
N THR A 77 -11.58 -0.10 5.65
CA THR A 77 -12.09 -1.28 6.38
C THR A 77 -13.40 -1.04 7.12
N GLN A 78 -14.07 0.11 6.92
CA GLN A 78 -15.31 0.48 7.63
C GLN A 78 -15.15 0.38 9.15
N ASP A 79 -14.13 1.04 9.70
CA ASP A 79 -13.77 0.97 11.13
C ASP A 79 -13.55 -0.48 11.62
N GLY A 80 -12.86 -1.29 10.81
CA GLY A 80 -12.51 -2.68 11.11
C GLY A 80 -13.61 -3.72 10.87
N GLN A 81 -14.79 -3.34 10.37
CA GLN A 81 -15.85 -4.30 10.03
C GLN A 81 -15.54 -5.13 8.78
N ASP A 82 -14.71 -4.58 7.88
CA ASP A 82 -14.28 -5.20 6.63
C ASP A 82 -12.74 -5.16 6.52
N PRO A 83 -12.01 -5.92 7.35
CA PRO A 83 -10.56 -5.82 7.45
C PRO A 83 -9.86 -6.18 6.13
N VAL A 84 -8.68 -5.62 5.91
CA VAL A 84 -7.79 -6.03 4.82
C VAL A 84 -7.29 -7.45 5.07
N VAL A 85 -7.49 -8.34 4.10
CA VAL A 85 -7.08 -9.76 4.18
C VAL A 85 -5.96 -10.13 3.21
N GLY A 86 -5.63 -9.23 2.27
CA GLY A 86 -4.52 -9.46 1.36
C GLY A 86 -3.89 -8.18 0.81
N TRP A 87 -2.60 -8.28 0.50
CA TRP A 87 -1.77 -7.27 -0.15
C TRP A 87 -1.06 -7.89 -1.35
N PHE A 88 -1.32 -7.36 -2.53
CA PHE A 88 -0.73 -7.77 -3.79
C PHE A 88 0.30 -6.74 -4.22
N ILE A 89 1.56 -7.16 -4.38
CA ILE A 89 2.66 -6.28 -4.72
C ILE A 89 2.81 -6.28 -6.25
N HIS A 90 2.76 -5.10 -6.87
CA HIS A 90 2.93 -4.97 -8.31
C HIS A 90 4.40 -5.09 -8.73
N THR A 91 4.64 -5.41 -10.00
CA THR A 91 6.01 -5.40 -10.56
C THR A 91 6.51 -3.95 -10.67
N GLY A 92 7.81 -3.74 -10.45
CA GLY A 92 8.42 -2.41 -10.44
C GLY A 92 9.50 -2.25 -9.38
N PRO A 93 9.78 -1.01 -8.94
CA PRO A 93 10.75 -0.75 -7.90
C PRO A 93 10.41 -1.48 -6.58
N THR A 94 11.37 -2.22 -6.06
CA THR A 94 11.27 -2.85 -4.73
C THR A 94 11.89 -1.92 -3.69
N LEU A 95 11.04 -1.26 -2.91
CA LEU A 95 11.43 -0.36 -1.81
C LEU A 95 11.33 -1.06 -0.45
N LEU A 96 10.48 -2.08 -0.36
CA LEU A 96 10.21 -2.94 0.78
C LEU A 96 10.21 -4.40 0.33
N SER A 97 10.84 -5.27 1.11
CA SER A 97 10.78 -6.71 0.89
C SER A 97 9.42 -7.29 1.31
N ILE A 98 9.08 -8.47 0.79
CA ILE A 98 7.89 -9.23 1.21
C ILE A 98 7.90 -9.45 2.74
N ASP A 99 9.05 -9.78 3.32
CA ASP A 99 9.18 -9.99 4.77
C ASP A 99 8.89 -8.72 5.56
N GLN A 100 9.36 -7.56 5.10
CA GLN A 100 9.06 -6.27 5.72
C GLN A 100 7.56 -5.98 5.68
N ILE A 101 6.93 -6.22 4.53
CA ILE A 101 5.48 -6.03 4.36
C ILE A 101 4.72 -6.97 5.30
N GLN A 102 5.05 -8.27 5.29
CA GLN A 102 4.42 -9.30 6.12
C GLN A 102 4.54 -8.98 7.62
N ASN A 103 5.68 -8.45 8.07
CA ASN A 103 5.89 -8.06 9.46
C ASN A 103 4.96 -6.92 9.91
N VAL A 104 4.56 -6.03 8.99
CA VAL A 104 3.65 -4.91 9.30
C VAL A 104 2.19 -5.35 9.24
N VAL A 105 1.79 -6.08 8.19
CA VAL A 105 0.38 -6.48 8.01
C VAL A 105 -0.02 -7.69 8.85
N GLY A 106 0.95 -8.42 9.40
CA GLY A 106 0.74 -9.60 10.23
C GLY A 106 0.64 -10.90 9.44
N HIS A 107 1.05 -12.02 10.05
CA HIS A 107 1.18 -13.33 9.38
C HIS A 107 -0.13 -13.98 8.90
N THR A 108 -1.28 -13.46 9.33
CA THR A 108 -2.60 -13.95 8.90
C THR A 108 -3.11 -13.28 7.63
N VAL A 109 -2.45 -12.20 7.18
CA VAL A 109 -2.78 -11.46 5.97
C VAL A 109 -1.96 -12.01 4.81
N GLU A 110 -2.61 -12.27 3.67
CA GLU A 110 -1.93 -12.74 2.48
C GLU A 110 -1.02 -11.63 1.91
N VAL A 111 0.23 -11.96 1.60
CA VAL A 111 1.13 -11.06 0.87
C VAL A 111 1.66 -11.79 -0.35
N THR A 112 1.31 -11.30 -1.54
CA THR A 112 1.61 -11.98 -2.80
C THR A 112 2.22 -11.01 -3.80
N GLN A 113 3.41 -11.33 -4.35
CA GLN A 113 3.96 -10.62 -5.50
C GLN A 113 3.22 -11.05 -6.77
N LEU A 114 2.73 -10.08 -7.54
CA LEU A 114 2.13 -10.32 -8.85
C LEU A 114 3.20 -10.33 -9.94
N ASN A 115 2.89 -11.04 -11.03
CA ASN A 115 3.73 -11.17 -12.24
C ASN A 115 3.26 -10.23 -13.36
N ASP A 116 2.85 -9.01 -12.99
CA ASP A 116 2.29 -8.01 -13.91
C ASP A 116 3.27 -7.60 -15.03
#